data_AF-A0AAJ0LQT9-F1
#
_entry.id   AF-A0AAJ0LQT9-F1
#
_cell.length_a   1.000
_cell.length_b   1.000
_cell.length_c   1.000
_cell.angle_alpha   90.00
_cell.angle_beta   90.00
_cell.angle_gamma   90.00
#
_symmetry.space_group_name_H-M   'P 1'
#
loop_
_entity.id
_entity.type
_entity.pdbx_description
1 polymer ?
#
loop_
_entity_poly.entity_id
_entity_poly.type
_entity_poly.pdbx_seq_one_letter_code
_entity_poly.pdbx_strand_id
1 'polypeptide(L)'
;MGDNMVLDEYVQADLMGPVIDSSGHYVRYGIHFNRPMFNYIVGNQLYSQEGQSQFDAHDLHRDHSKVHFPRGRYDATVGSIFIKAAWKILDAHDDPLTFYRVRAYVYDAPGGAFHDEPTVTAHCEVRTMGLVGFHIVHFTQSAPQGVWSTFEHRDNAPWLADFKMGTPVRPYSFFNPTRCPSVSGQPACRYNVLPPQPWNPQRPGQAPTQLVRIAAPGAWAIEANRAVRRALRQYEGQTVWDHYFLVDVQFPTAGKSADASGRADPDGAPTPTLLANTTMETYIPGFHAREQTTNGKAVPSDDRMTGVVLAPGPVDPWQPRQFNRAGGAPRVTSSCIGCHLDASMATGAAGDFVFALDRAQRLAPVRNSGDVSLQRLERTLAPAP
;
A
#
# COMPACT_ATOMS: atom_id res chain seq x y z
N MET A 1 5.01 -25.84 14.22
CA MET A 1 4.05 -24.73 14.38
C MET A 1 4.02 -23.99 13.05
N GLY A 2 2.86 -23.64 12.50
CA GLY A 2 2.79 -23.00 11.17
C GLY A 2 3.39 -21.60 11.18
N ASP A 3 4.15 -21.25 10.15
CA ASP A 3 4.70 -19.91 9.87
C ASP A 3 3.56 -18.94 9.48
N ASN A 4 2.69 -18.62 10.43
CA ASN A 4 1.72 -17.55 10.22
C ASN A 4 2.45 -16.20 10.28
N MET A 5 2.14 -15.29 9.34
CA MET A 5 2.69 -13.94 9.37
C MET A 5 2.33 -13.22 10.68
N VAL A 6 3.20 -12.30 11.13
CA VAL A 6 2.88 -11.37 12.22
C VAL A 6 2.49 -10.03 11.60
N LEU A 7 1.37 -9.48 12.05
CA LEU A 7 0.81 -8.21 11.62
C LEU A 7 0.68 -7.31 12.85
N ASP A 8 1.67 -6.44 13.03
CA ASP A 8 1.79 -5.53 14.18
C ASP A 8 1.65 -4.05 13.81
N GLU A 9 1.85 -3.71 12.54
CA GLU A 9 1.65 -2.36 12.01
C GLU A 9 0.17 -2.08 11.73
N TYR A 10 -0.33 -0.92 12.16
CA TYR A 10 -1.70 -0.45 11.90
C TYR A 10 -1.74 1.03 11.50
N VAL A 11 -0.58 1.59 11.20
CA VAL A 11 -0.39 2.97 10.77
C VAL A 11 0.09 2.95 9.32
N GLN A 12 -0.46 3.82 8.49
CA GLN A 12 -0.01 4.05 7.12
C GLN A 12 1.36 4.76 7.10
N ALA A 13 1.98 4.85 5.92
CA ALA A 13 3.21 5.61 5.74
C ALA A 13 3.03 7.09 6.19
N ASP A 14 4.14 7.80 6.44
CA ASP A 14 4.15 9.21 6.90
C ASP A 14 3.40 9.46 8.22
N LEU A 15 3.38 8.46 9.11
CA LEU A 15 2.68 8.52 10.41
C LEU A 15 1.18 8.80 10.26
N MET A 16 0.61 8.40 9.12
CA MET A 16 -0.82 8.55 8.83
C MET A 16 -1.58 7.46 9.59
N GLY A 17 -2.60 7.84 10.34
CA GLY A 17 -3.27 6.98 11.31
C GLY A 17 -3.95 5.71 10.75
N PRO A 18 -4.63 4.95 11.63
CA PRO A 18 -5.26 3.69 11.26
C PRO A 18 -6.45 3.89 10.32
N VAL A 19 -6.65 2.92 9.42
CA VAL A 19 -7.94 2.71 8.74
C VAL A 19 -8.76 1.78 9.62
N ILE A 20 -10.01 2.16 9.90
CA ILE A 20 -10.90 1.45 10.81
C ILE A 20 -12.07 0.88 10.02
N ASP A 21 -12.25 -0.44 10.05
CA ASP A 21 -13.33 -1.12 9.35
C ASP A 21 -14.71 -0.89 9.99
N SER A 22 -15.76 -1.35 9.32
CA SER A 22 -17.15 -1.25 9.77
C SER A 22 -17.41 -1.87 11.15
N SER A 23 -16.59 -2.84 11.58
CA SER A 23 -16.65 -3.50 12.88
C SER A 23 -15.81 -2.80 13.95
N GLY A 24 -15.06 -1.75 13.59
CA GLY A 24 -14.21 -0.99 14.51
C GLY A 24 -12.80 -1.57 14.66
N HIS A 25 -12.41 -2.55 13.83
CA HIS A 25 -11.07 -3.11 13.84
C HIS A 25 -10.12 -2.30 12.95
N TYR A 26 -8.88 -2.15 13.42
CA TYR A 26 -7.84 -1.51 12.62
C TYR A 26 -7.37 -2.44 11.52
N VAL A 27 -7.25 -1.90 10.31
CA VAL A 27 -6.49 -2.51 9.22
C VAL A 27 -5.05 -2.69 9.68
N ARG A 28 -4.47 -3.85 9.36
CA ARG A 28 -3.07 -4.18 9.63
C ARG A 28 -2.25 -4.17 8.36
N TYR A 29 -0.99 -3.77 8.48
CA TYR A 29 -0.06 -3.70 7.37
C TYR A 29 1.04 -4.76 7.52
N GLY A 30 1.46 -5.31 6.39
CA GLY A 30 2.55 -6.28 6.32
C GLY A 30 3.47 -5.98 5.14
N ILE A 31 4.77 -6.06 5.38
CA ILE A 31 5.81 -5.86 4.36
C ILE A 31 6.48 -7.19 4.06
N HIS A 32 6.59 -7.52 2.76
CA HIS A 32 7.14 -8.77 2.29
C HIS A 32 8.14 -8.54 1.15
N PHE A 33 9.24 -9.29 1.20
CA PHE A 33 10.27 -9.29 0.18
C PHE A 33 10.37 -10.68 -0.44
N ASN A 34 10.54 -10.75 -1.76
CA ASN A 34 10.89 -12.01 -2.39
C ASN A 34 12.35 -12.40 -2.07
N ARG A 35 12.69 -13.67 -2.31
CA ARG A 35 14.00 -14.22 -1.93
C ARG A 35 15.21 -13.46 -2.51
N PRO A 36 15.26 -13.06 -3.79
CA PRO A 36 16.35 -12.24 -4.31
C PRO A 36 16.57 -10.95 -3.51
N MET A 37 15.50 -10.24 -3.19
CA MET A 37 15.56 -8.99 -2.43
C MET A 37 15.96 -9.24 -0.98
N PHE A 38 15.37 -10.23 -0.32
CA PHE A 38 15.72 -10.64 1.04
C PHE A 38 17.20 -10.99 1.16
N ASN A 39 17.72 -11.84 0.26
CA ASN A 39 19.13 -12.23 0.27
C ASN A 39 20.05 -11.03 0.07
N TYR A 40 19.66 -10.06 -0.76
CA TYR A 40 20.42 -8.82 -0.94
C TYR A 40 20.42 -7.97 0.35
N ILE A 41 19.27 -7.78 0.98
CA ILE A 41 19.14 -7.02 2.24
C ILE A 41 19.99 -7.67 3.34
N VAL A 42 19.88 -8.99 3.52
CA VAL A 42 20.62 -9.72 4.55
C VAL A 42 22.12 -9.76 4.26
N GLY A 43 22.50 -10.05 3.02
CA GLY A 43 23.91 -10.12 2.59
C GLY A 43 24.66 -8.80 2.73
N ASN A 44 23.95 -7.68 2.61
CA ASN A 44 24.49 -6.33 2.80
C ASN A 44 24.15 -5.71 4.17
N GLN A 45 23.56 -6.47 5.09
CA GLN A 45 23.19 -6.03 6.44
C GLN A 45 22.28 -4.79 6.49
N LEU A 46 21.52 -4.52 5.43
CA LEU A 46 20.67 -3.34 5.31
C LEU A 46 19.52 -3.32 6.32
N TYR A 47 19.28 -4.43 7.02
CA TYR A 47 18.28 -4.57 8.08
C TYR A 47 18.66 -3.92 9.42
N SER A 48 19.75 -3.17 9.50
CA SER A 48 20.19 -2.50 10.73
C SER A 48 20.77 -1.13 10.44
N GLN A 49 20.62 -0.18 11.37
CA GLN A 49 21.23 1.15 11.24
C GLN A 49 22.76 1.06 11.09
N GLU A 50 23.40 0.18 11.85
CA GLU A 50 24.84 -0.11 11.72
C GLU A 50 25.17 -0.59 10.31
N GLY A 51 24.53 -1.66 9.82
CA GLY A 51 24.79 -2.17 8.47
C GLY A 51 24.48 -1.17 7.35
N GLN A 52 23.45 -0.32 7.51
CA GLN A 52 23.17 0.78 6.58
C GLN A 52 24.28 1.84 6.60
N SER A 53 24.75 2.27 7.79
CA SER A 53 25.88 3.22 7.91
C SER A 53 27.21 2.66 7.38
N GLN A 54 27.37 1.34 7.44
CA GLN A 54 28.56 0.62 6.99
C GLN A 54 28.49 0.26 5.51
N PHE A 55 27.31 0.31 4.89
CA PHE A 55 27.12 -0.07 3.49
C PHE A 55 28.00 0.76 2.55
N ASP A 56 28.09 2.07 2.78
CA ASP A 56 28.96 2.97 2.01
C ASP A 56 30.45 2.75 2.32
N ALA A 57 30.79 2.32 3.54
CA ALA A 57 32.17 2.14 4.01
C ALA A 57 32.80 0.80 3.57
N HIS A 58 31.98 -0.21 3.32
CA HIS A 58 32.38 -1.57 2.92
C HIS A 58 32.21 -1.87 1.43
N ASP A 59 31.89 -0.86 0.62
CA ASP A 59 31.84 -0.99 -0.84
C ASP A 59 33.24 -1.36 -1.40
N LEU A 60 33.36 -2.61 -1.86
CA LEU A 60 34.57 -3.15 -2.49
C LEU A 60 34.92 -2.45 -3.82
N HIS A 61 33.97 -1.73 -4.43
CA HIS A 61 34.17 -1.01 -5.69
C HIS A 61 34.55 0.47 -5.47
N ARG A 62 34.41 0.99 -4.25
CA ARG A 62 34.65 2.41 -3.88
C ARG A 62 33.98 3.38 -4.86
N ASP A 63 32.77 3.08 -5.32
CA ASP A 63 32.09 3.85 -6.37
C ASP A 63 30.97 4.76 -5.82
N HIS A 64 30.80 4.81 -4.49
CA HIS A 64 29.67 5.49 -3.84
C HIS A 64 28.30 4.94 -4.30
N SER A 65 28.23 3.63 -4.59
CA SER A 65 27.04 3.01 -5.17
C SER A 65 25.83 3.07 -4.26
N LYS A 66 24.72 3.52 -4.87
CA LYS A 66 23.38 3.46 -4.29
C LYS A 66 22.94 1.99 -4.19
N VAL A 67 21.95 1.71 -3.33
CA VAL A 67 21.29 0.38 -3.26
C VAL A 67 20.93 -0.14 -4.67
N HIS A 68 21.38 -1.35 -4.97
CA HIS A 68 21.19 -2.00 -6.28
C HIS A 68 20.52 -3.37 -6.11
N PHE A 69 19.20 -3.35 -5.95
CA PHE A 69 18.43 -4.58 -5.87
C PHE A 69 18.58 -5.45 -7.14
N PRO A 70 18.65 -6.79 -7.00
CA PRO A 70 18.68 -7.70 -8.13
C PRO A 70 17.56 -7.39 -9.14
N ARG A 71 17.93 -7.23 -10.42
CA ARG A 71 17.01 -6.89 -11.50
C ARG A 71 16.63 -8.13 -12.31
N GLY A 72 15.33 -8.28 -12.56
CA GLY A 72 14.80 -9.39 -13.35
C GLY A 72 15.07 -9.23 -14.84
N ARG A 73 15.29 -10.34 -15.52
CA ARG A 73 15.32 -10.45 -16.99
C ARG A 73 14.17 -11.33 -17.43
N TYR A 74 13.40 -10.84 -18.41
CA TYR A 74 12.28 -11.57 -19.00
C TYR A 74 12.72 -13.01 -19.39
N ASP A 75 11.86 -13.99 -19.10
CA ASP A 75 12.09 -15.43 -19.29
C ASP A 75 13.37 -16.03 -18.64
N ALA A 76 13.98 -15.36 -17.66
CA ALA A 76 15.18 -15.86 -17.02
C ALA A 76 15.21 -15.71 -15.50
N THR A 77 15.08 -14.48 -14.99
CA THR A 77 15.16 -14.20 -13.55
C THR A 77 14.07 -13.21 -13.15
N VAL A 78 13.42 -13.47 -12.02
CA VAL A 78 12.33 -12.60 -11.52
C VAL A 78 12.88 -11.25 -11.07
N GLY A 79 14.07 -11.18 -10.48
CA GLY A 79 14.55 -9.95 -9.83
C GLY A 79 13.92 -9.72 -8.48
N SER A 80 13.99 -8.48 -8.00
CA SER A 80 13.53 -8.10 -6.66
C SER A 80 12.08 -7.65 -6.69
N ILE A 81 11.31 -8.13 -5.72
CA ILE A 81 9.92 -7.76 -5.51
C ILE A 81 9.72 -7.38 -4.05
N PHE A 82 9.08 -6.24 -3.84
CA PHE A 82 8.59 -5.76 -2.55
C PHE A 82 7.07 -5.65 -2.61
N ILE A 83 6.40 -6.06 -1.53
CA ILE A 83 4.96 -5.94 -1.37
C ILE A 83 4.68 -5.31 0.00
N LYS A 84 3.87 -4.26 0.02
CA LYS A 84 3.20 -3.78 1.24
C LYS A 84 1.72 -4.14 1.10
N ALA A 85 1.16 -4.82 2.08
CA ALA A 85 -0.22 -5.32 2.02
C ALA A 85 -1.03 -4.82 3.21
N ALA A 86 -2.27 -4.43 2.94
CA ALA A 86 -3.27 -4.02 3.91
C ALA A 86 -4.29 -5.15 4.13
N TRP A 87 -4.54 -5.47 5.39
CA TRP A 87 -5.31 -6.62 5.83
C TRP A 87 -6.40 -6.21 6.82
N LYS A 88 -7.65 -6.61 6.58
CA LYS A 88 -8.71 -6.49 7.60
C LYS A 88 -8.90 -7.80 8.34
N ILE A 89 -9.36 -7.74 9.59
CA ILE A 89 -9.88 -8.92 10.27
C ILE A 89 -11.19 -9.30 9.58
N LEU A 90 -11.35 -10.59 9.26
CA LEU A 90 -12.64 -11.10 8.77
C LEU A 90 -13.47 -11.60 9.94
N ASP A 91 -14.69 -11.09 10.04
CA ASP A 91 -15.67 -11.47 11.05
C ASP A 91 -16.99 -11.95 10.44
N ALA A 92 -18.03 -12.12 11.26
CA ALA A 92 -19.32 -12.65 10.83
C ALA A 92 -20.09 -11.75 9.85
N HIS A 93 -19.70 -10.49 9.68
CA HIS A 93 -20.31 -9.54 8.76
C HIS A 93 -19.68 -9.56 7.36
N ASP A 94 -18.57 -10.29 7.19
CA ASP A 94 -17.89 -10.42 5.90
C ASP A 94 -18.32 -11.69 5.16
N ASP A 95 -18.34 -11.62 3.83
CA ASP A 95 -18.32 -12.82 2.99
C ASP A 95 -16.86 -13.25 2.77
N PRO A 96 -16.36 -14.30 3.44
CA PRO A 96 -14.97 -14.69 3.33
C PRO A 96 -14.60 -15.21 1.93
N LEU A 97 -15.57 -15.55 1.08
CA LEU A 97 -15.30 -16.06 -0.28
C LEU A 97 -14.86 -14.96 -1.24
N THR A 98 -15.06 -13.68 -0.90
CA THR A 98 -14.63 -12.57 -1.76
C THR A 98 -13.19 -12.14 -1.52
N PHE A 99 -12.60 -12.54 -0.38
CA PHE A 99 -11.26 -12.11 0.02
C PHE A 99 -10.20 -13.18 -0.22
N TYR A 100 -9.01 -12.77 -0.64
CA TYR A 100 -7.81 -13.56 -0.42
C TYR A 100 -7.52 -13.62 1.09
N ARG A 101 -7.46 -14.84 1.64
CA ARG A 101 -7.44 -15.08 3.08
C ARG A 101 -6.16 -15.72 3.56
N VAL A 102 -5.72 -15.29 4.73
CA VAL A 102 -4.58 -15.86 5.45
C VAL A 102 -4.92 -16.01 6.94
N ARG A 103 -4.23 -16.92 7.64
CA ARG A 103 -4.16 -16.88 9.10
C ARG A 103 -2.91 -16.11 9.51
N ALA A 104 -3.08 -15.09 10.34
CA ALA A 104 -1.98 -14.24 10.81
C ALA A 104 -2.06 -14.08 12.33
N TYR A 105 -0.91 -13.86 12.97
CA TYR A 105 -0.85 -13.31 14.32
C TYR A 105 -1.08 -11.80 14.22
N VAL A 106 -2.20 -11.32 14.75
CA VAL A 106 -2.42 -9.89 14.97
C VAL A 106 -1.79 -9.55 16.32
N TYR A 107 -0.80 -8.67 16.29
CA TYR A 107 -0.02 -8.33 17.47
C TYR A 107 -0.16 -6.84 17.80
N ASP A 108 -0.60 -6.54 19.01
CA ASP A 108 -0.56 -5.21 19.58
C ASP A 108 0.70 -5.09 20.42
N ALA A 109 1.69 -4.37 19.91
CA ALA A 109 2.94 -4.12 20.62
C ALA A 109 2.71 -3.19 21.84
N PRO A 110 3.41 -3.43 22.96
CA PRO A 110 3.34 -2.53 24.11
C PRO A 110 3.86 -1.14 23.75
N GLY A 111 3.17 -0.09 24.22
CA GLY A 111 3.55 1.30 23.95
C GLY A 111 2.97 1.91 22.68
N GLY A 112 2.12 1.18 21.94
CA GLY A 112 1.50 1.70 20.72
C GLY A 112 2.43 1.68 19.50
N ALA A 113 1.98 2.23 18.37
CA ALA A 113 2.78 2.37 17.16
C ALA A 113 3.83 3.47 17.28
N PHE A 114 3.61 4.45 18.17
CA PHE A 114 4.49 5.61 18.41
C PHE A 114 4.74 5.86 19.90
N HIS A 115 5.88 6.47 20.23
CA HIS A 115 6.30 6.75 21.61
C HIS A 115 5.31 7.60 22.43
N ASP A 116 4.47 8.40 21.76
CA ASP A 116 3.47 9.26 22.39
C ASP A 116 2.05 8.66 22.40
N GLU A 117 1.86 7.45 21.86
CA GLU A 117 0.59 6.74 21.95
C GLU A 117 0.35 6.15 23.35
N PRO A 118 -0.91 6.03 23.79
CA PRO A 118 -1.24 5.45 25.08
C PRO A 118 -0.72 4.02 25.12
N THR A 119 -0.25 3.61 26.29
CA THR A 119 0.28 2.27 26.48
C THR A 119 -0.78 1.24 26.12
N VAL A 120 -0.57 0.56 24.99
CA VAL A 120 -1.33 -0.61 24.58
C VAL A 120 -0.83 -1.80 25.39
N THR A 121 -1.72 -2.65 25.90
CA THR A 121 -1.30 -3.86 26.60
C THR A 121 -0.84 -4.87 25.56
N ALA A 122 0.32 -5.51 25.74
CA ALA A 122 0.78 -6.51 24.79
C ALA A 122 -0.28 -7.60 24.58
N HIS A 123 -0.73 -7.80 23.34
CA HIS A 123 -1.78 -8.75 23.00
C HIS A 123 -1.48 -9.40 21.65
N CYS A 124 -1.56 -10.73 21.58
CA CYS A 124 -1.27 -11.48 20.37
C CYS A 124 -2.33 -12.55 20.16
N GLU A 125 -2.91 -12.58 18.96
CA GLU A 125 -3.93 -13.56 18.63
C GLU A 125 -3.91 -13.98 17.17
N VAL A 126 -4.27 -15.23 16.91
CA VAL A 126 -4.43 -15.69 15.53
C VAL A 126 -5.81 -15.28 15.03
N ARG A 127 -5.84 -14.60 13.88
CA ARG A 127 -7.07 -14.21 13.18
C ARG A 127 -7.03 -14.61 11.71
N THR A 128 -8.22 -14.75 11.13
CA THR A 128 -8.39 -14.84 9.69
C THR A 128 -8.39 -13.44 9.12
N MET A 129 -7.45 -13.14 8.23
CA MET A 129 -7.29 -11.83 7.63
C MET A 129 -7.71 -11.88 6.16
N GLY A 130 -8.35 -10.81 5.69
CA GLY A 130 -8.72 -10.60 4.30
C GLY A 130 -7.88 -9.47 3.70
N LEU A 131 -7.29 -9.70 2.53
CA LEU A 131 -6.53 -8.69 1.81
C LEU A 131 -7.48 -7.59 1.31
N VAL A 132 -7.23 -6.33 1.66
CA VAL A 132 -8.07 -5.19 1.23
C VAL A 132 -7.34 -4.26 0.26
N GLY A 133 -6.01 -4.28 0.24
CA GLY A 133 -5.21 -3.55 -0.73
C GLY A 133 -3.74 -3.93 -0.63
N PHE A 134 -2.97 -3.67 -1.68
CA PHE A 134 -1.52 -3.84 -1.63
C PHE A 134 -0.82 -3.03 -2.70
N HIS A 135 0.41 -2.61 -2.38
CA HIS A 135 1.41 -2.18 -3.35
C HIS A 135 2.32 -3.34 -3.71
N ILE A 136 2.76 -3.37 -4.96
CA ILE A 136 3.84 -4.23 -5.44
C ILE A 136 4.85 -3.40 -6.22
N VAL A 137 6.12 -3.63 -5.93
CA VAL A 137 7.24 -2.98 -6.60
C VAL A 137 8.11 -4.05 -7.20
N HIS A 138 8.35 -3.97 -8.51
CA HIS A 138 9.13 -4.96 -9.24
C HIS A 138 10.31 -4.33 -9.97
N PHE A 139 11.52 -4.79 -9.65
CA PHE A 139 12.76 -4.33 -10.25
C PHE A 139 13.19 -5.24 -11.41
N THR A 140 13.23 -4.69 -12.62
CA THR A 140 13.64 -5.40 -13.83
C THR A 140 14.76 -4.67 -14.57
N GLN A 141 15.40 -5.33 -15.55
CA GLN A 141 16.40 -4.70 -16.40
C GLN A 141 15.80 -3.53 -17.21
N SER A 142 14.55 -3.66 -17.66
CA SER A 142 13.82 -2.61 -18.39
C SER A 142 13.21 -1.53 -17.48
N ALA A 143 13.03 -1.82 -16.19
CA ALA A 143 12.55 -0.87 -15.19
C ALA A 143 13.48 -0.87 -13.96
N PRO A 144 14.70 -0.31 -14.10
CA PRO A 144 15.73 -0.36 -13.07
C PRO A 144 15.40 0.46 -11.81
N GLN A 145 14.48 1.42 -11.93
CA GLN A 145 13.95 2.24 -10.84
C GLN A 145 12.61 1.70 -10.27
N GLY A 146 12.22 0.49 -10.67
CA GLY A 146 11.00 -0.17 -10.22
C GLY A 146 9.77 0.17 -11.06
N VAL A 147 8.90 -0.83 -11.20
CA VAL A 147 7.50 -0.66 -11.60
C VAL A 147 6.66 -0.68 -10.33
N TRP A 148 5.93 0.38 -10.05
CA TRP A 148 5.19 0.58 -8.81
C TRP A 148 3.71 0.41 -9.10
N SER A 149 3.09 -0.65 -8.63
CA SER A 149 1.67 -0.95 -8.92
C SER A 149 0.88 -1.02 -7.62
N THR A 150 -0.37 -0.59 -7.65
CA THR A 150 -1.25 -0.69 -6.48
C THR A 150 -2.60 -1.29 -6.83
N PHE A 151 -3.11 -2.12 -5.92
CA PHE A 151 -4.31 -2.94 -6.10
C PHE A 151 -5.24 -2.79 -4.91
N GLU A 152 -6.54 -2.87 -5.17
CA GLU A 152 -7.57 -2.74 -4.15
C GLU A 152 -8.65 -3.81 -4.28
N HIS A 153 -9.23 -4.19 -3.14
CA HIS A 153 -10.48 -4.92 -3.12
C HIS A 153 -11.64 -3.99 -3.51
N ARG A 154 -12.48 -4.41 -4.47
CA ARG A 154 -13.55 -3.58 -5.05
C ARG A 154 -14.57 -3.09 -4.02
N ASP A 155 -14.80 -3.88 -2.98
CA ASP A 155 -15.79 -3.58 -1.94
C ASP A 155 -15.20 -2.76 -0.77
N ASN A 156 -14.03 -2.11 -0.91
CA ASN A 156 -13.53 -1.21 0.12
C ASN A 156 -14.42 0.03 0.30
N ALA A 157 -14.79 0.71 -0.80
CA ALA A 157 -15.41 2.02 -0.77
C ALA A 157 -16.13 2.40 -2.09
N PRO A 158 -17.13 3.30 -2.08
CA PRO A 158 -17.65 3.87 -3.33
C PRO A 158 -16.67 4.84 -3.99
N TRP A 159 -16.88 5.12 -5.28
CA TRP A 159 -16.21 6.24 -5.95
C TRP A 159 -16.95 7.56 -5.69
N LEU A 160 -16.19 8.66 -5.63
CA LEU A 160 -16.75 10.00 -5.49
C LEU A 160 -17.76 10.33 -6.61
N ALA A 161 -17.51 9.82 -7.82
CA ALA A 161 -18.43 9.98 -8.96
C ALA A 161 -19.78 9.28 -8.75
N ASP A 162 -19.85 8.22 -7.95
CA ASP A 162 -21.08 7.44 -7.75
C ASP A 162 -22.16 8.28 -7.06
N PHE A 163 -21.76 9.24 -6.22
CA PHE A 163 -22.66 10.14 -5.51
C PHE A 163 -23.52 10.99 -6.45
N LYS A 164 -23.06 11.24 -7.69
CA LYS A 164 -23.85 11.95 -8.72
C LYS A 164 -25.14 11.23 -9.09
N MET A 165 -25.23 9.92 -8.84
CA MET A 165 -26.43 9.11 -9.12
C MET A 165 -27.26 8.82 -7.86
N GLY A 166 -26.86 9.35 -6.70
CA GLY A 166 -27.49 9.09 -5.41
C GLY A 166 -26.54 8.43 -4.42
N THR A 167 -27.06 8.08 -3.25
CA THR A 167 -26.26 7.45 -2.19
C THR A 167 -25.78 6.06 -2.64
N PRO A 168 -24.48 5.75 -2.62
CA PRO A 168 -23.98 4.41 -2.93
C PRO A 168 -24.38 3.40 -1.85
N VAL A 169 -25.30 2.47 -2.13
CA VAL A 169 -25.90 1.57 -1.12
C VAL A 169 -25.33 0.15 -1.07
N ARG A 170 -24.25 -0.14 -1.82
CA ARG A 170 -23.63 -1.48 -1.80
C ARG A 170 -22.95 -1.74 -0.43
N PRO A 171 -22.80 -3.01 -0.02
CA PRO A 171 -21.99 -3.35 1.15
C PRO A 171 -20.53 -2.97 0.88
N TYR A 172 -19.95 -2.15 1.76
CA TYR A 172 -18.55 -1.75 1.69
C TYR A 172 -17.85 -2.06 3.02
N SER A 173 -16.57 -2.41 2.95
CA SER A 173 -15.74 -2.72 4.13
C SER A 173 -15.48 -1.48 4.99
N PHE A 174 -15.43 -0.30 4.38
CA PHE A 174 -15.01 0.96 5.03
C PHE A 174 -15.93 2.14 4.70
N PHE A 175 -17.18 1.90 4.30
CA PHE A 175 -18.13 2.97 4.01
C PHE A 175 -19.52 2.60 4.50
N ASN A 176 -20.20 3.56 5.13
CA ASN A 176 -21.57 3.38 5.61
C ASN A 176 -22.51 4.40 4.95
N PRO A 177 -23.40 3.97 4.02
CA PRO A 177 -24.28 4.89 3.30
C PRO A 177 -25.23 5.68 4.20
N THR A 178 -25.61 5.13 5.35
CA THR A 178 -26.51 5.81 6.30
C THR A 178 -25.83 6.99 6.99
N ARG A 179 -24.50 6.95 7.13
CA ARG A 179 -23.69 8.04 7.72
C ARG A 179 -23.19 9.03 6.68
N CYS A 180 -23.29 8.69 5.40
CA CYS A 180 -22.81 9.51 4.29
C CYS A 180 -23.78 9.50 3.10
N PRO A 181 -24.97 10.11 3.24
CA PRO A 181 -25.92 10.19 2.14
C PRO A 181 -25.39 11.11 1.03
N SER A 182 -25.88 10.90 -0.19
CA SER A 182 -25.69 11.86 -1.29
C SER A 182 -26.66 13.04 -1.14
N VAL A 183 -26.13 14.26 -1.15
CA VAL A 183 -26.87 15.52 -1.20
C VAL A 183 -26.34 16.33 -2.37
N SER A 184 -27.23 16.70 -3.29
CA SER A 184 -26.86 17.43 -4.52
C SER A 184 -25.75 16.76 -5.34
N GLY A 185 -25.70 15.43 -5.35
CA GLY A 185 -24.71 14.65 -6.08
C GLY A 185 -23.34 14.54 -5.41
N GLN A 186 -23.24 14.85 -4.10
CA GLN A 186 -22.01 14.87 -3.32
C GLN A 186 -22.18 14.14 -1.98
N PRO A 187 -21.14 13.54 -1.40
CA PRO A 187 -21.19 12.99 -0.04
C PRO A 187 -21.47 14.09 1.00
N ALA A 188 -22.48 13.88 1.85
CA ALA A 188 -22.82 14.81 2.93
C ALA A 188 -22.00 14.62 4.21
N CYS A 189 -21.10 13.63 4.24
CA CYS A 189 -20.19 13.39 5.36
C CYS A 189 -18.80 13.94 5.08
N ARG A 190 -17.98 14.03 6.13
CA ARG A 190 -16.53 14.07 5.95
C ARG A 190 -16.03 12.65 5.66
N TYR A 191 -15.28 12.47 4.59
CA TYR A 191 -14.67 11.21 4.18
C TYR A 191 -13.15 11.32 4.16
N ASN A 192 -12.45 10.18 4.20
CA ASN A 192 -10.98 10.12 4.20
C ASN A 192 -10.34 11.02 5.28
N VAL A 193 -10.94 11.06 6.48
CA VAL A 193 -10.47 11.88 7.60
C VAL A 193 -9.69 11.05 8.60
N LEU A 194 -8.50 11.52 8.93
CA LEU A 194 -7.64 10.95 9.96
C LEU A 194 -8.41 10.84 11.30
N PRO A 195 -8.48 9.66 11.95
CA PRO A 195 -9.13 9.54 13.24
C PRO A 195 -8.38 10.35 14.30
N PRO A 196 -9.09 10.90 15.31
CA PRO A 196 -8.45 11.66 16.36
C PRO A 196 -7.49 10.79 17.17
N GLN A 197 -6.35 11.37 17.53
CA GLN A 197 -5.44 10.77 18.50
C GLN A 197 -6.03 10.84 19.93
N PRO A 198 -5.59 9.95 20.83
CA PRO A 198 -4.64 8.87 20.60
C PRO A 198 -5.23 7.67 19.84
N TRP A 199 -4.40 7.01 19.02
CA TRP A 199 -4.76 5.74 18.38
C TRP A 199 -4.45 4.58 19.32
N ASN A 200 -5.38 3.64 19.42
CA ASN A 200 -5.27 2.47 20.27
C ASN A 200 -6.12 1.34 19.68
N PRO A 201 -5.51 0.26 19.15
CA PRO A 201 -6.25 -0.85 18.54
C PRO A 201 -7.16 -1.61 19.51
N GLN A 202 -6.95 -1.46 20.83
CA GLN A 202 -7.73 -2.12 21.88
C GLN A 202 -8.89 -1.27 22.40
N ARG A 203 -9.02 -0.02 21.93
CA ARG A 203 -10.12 0.86 22.35
C ARG A 203 -11.42 0.39 21.71
N PRO A 204 -12.48 0.06 22.49
CA PRO A 204 -13.77 -0.31 21.94
C PRO A 204 -14.52 0.92 21.39
N GLY A 205 -15.45 0.67 20.45
CA GLY A 205 -16.39 1.67 19.96
C GLY A 205 -15.77 2.79 19.12
N GLN A 206 -14.62 2.55 18.50
CA GLN A 206 -13.99 3.50 17.61
C GLN A 206 -14.84 3.72 16.36
N ALA A 207 -14.91 4.95 15.89
CA ALA A 207 -15.69 5.29 14.71
C ALA A 207 -15.02 4.68 13.45
N PRO A 208 -15.73 3.84 12.68
CA PRO A 208 -15.25 3.38 11.38
C PRO A 208 -14.87 4.53 10.47
N THR A 209 -13.79 4.35 9.71
CA THR A 209 -13.40 5.28 8.65
C THR A 209 -14.54 5.36 7.62
N GLN A 210 -14.78 6.54 7.05
CA GLN A 210 -15.64 6.70 5.86
C GLN A 210 -14.73 6.89 4.64
N LEU A 211 -14.41 5.79 3.96
CA LEU A 211 -13.58 5.81 2.76
C LEU A 211 -14.41 6.18 1.52
N VAL A 212 -13.83 7.02 0.67
CA VAL A 212 -14.33 7.32 -0.68
C VAL A 212 -13.15 7.35 -1.66
N ARG A 213 -13.28 6.65 -2.80
CA ARG A 213 -12.29 6.70 -3.89
C ARG A 213 -12.42 8.01 -4.64
N ILE A 214 -11.38 8.84 -4.59
CA ILE A 214 -11.37 10.13 -5.29
C ILE A 214 -10.79 10.04 -6.71
N ALA A 215 -10.10 8.94 -7.01
CA ALA A 215 -9.47 8.64 -8.29
C ALA A 215 -10.11 7.40 -8.94
N ALA A 216 -10.27 7.43 -10.26
CA ALA A 216 -10.57 6.22 -11.04
C ALA A 216 -9.27 5.69 -11.65
N PRO A 217 -9.20 4.38 -11.96
CA PRO A 217 -8.06 3.83 -12.69
C PRO A 217 -7.79 4.53 -14.02
N GLY A 218 -6.50 4.70 -14.36
CA GLY A 218 -6.08 5.19 -15.66
C GLY A 218 -6.47 4.24 -16.81
N ALA A 219 -6.45 4.75 -18.04
CA ALA A 219 -6.87 3.97 -19.23
C ALA A 219 -6.09 2.66 -19.40
N TRP A 220 -4.77 2.69 -19.11
CA TRP A 220 -3.91 1.51 -19.19
C TRP A 220 -4.22 0.50 -18.08
N ALA A 221 -4.49 0.97 -16.87
CA ALA A 221 -4.92 0.12 -15.76
C ALA A 221 -6.25 -0.57 -16.06
N ILE A 222 -7.22 0.15 -16.65
CA ILE A 222 -8.49 -0.43 -17.11
C ILE A 222 -8.26 -1.53 -18.16
N GLU A 223 -7.39 -1.31 -19.15
CA GLU A 223 -7.13 -2.34 -20.15
C GLU A 223 -6.41 -3.55 -19.55
N ALA A 224 -5.46 -3.35 -18.64
CA ALA A 224 -4.83 -4.43 -17.89
C ALA A 224 -5.86 -5.21 -17.05
N ASN A 225 -6.73 -4.52 -16.32
CA ASN A 225 -7.83 -5.12 -15.56
C ASN A 225 -8.75 -5.94 -16.47
N ARG A 226 -9.09 -5.44 -17.66
CA ARG A 226 -9.87 -6.19 -18.64
C ARG A 226 -9.14 -7.44 -19.12
N ALA A 227 -7.86 -7.33 -19.46
CA ALA A 227 -7.06 -8.45 -19.91
C ALA A 227 -6.97 -9.55 -18.84
N VAL A 228 -6.67 -9.17 -17.60
CA VAL A 228 -6.65 -10.10 -16.45
C VAL A 228 -8.03 -10.71 -16.24
N ARG A 229 -9.11 -9.93 -16.24
CA ARG A 229 -10.47 -10.46 -16.07
C ARG A 229 -10.87 -11.41 -17.19
N ARG A 230 -10.43 -11.17 -18.44
CA ARG A 230 -10.61 -12.12 -19.54
C ARG A 230 -9.92 -13.45 -19.26
N ALA A 231 -8.70 -13.42 -18.71
CA ALA A 231 -7.96 -14.61 -18.32
C ALA A 231 -8.60 -15.31 -17.10
N LEU A 232 -9.12 -14.57 -16.13
CA LEU A 232 -9.75 -15.12 -14.93
C LEU A 232 -11.09 -15.83 -15.20
N ARG A 233 -11.76 -15.53 -16.32
CA ARG A 233 -13.00 -16.23 -16.71
C ARG A 233 -12.85 -17.76 -16.83
N GLN A 234 -11.65 -18.27 -17.06
CA GLN A 234 -11.38 -19.71 -17.07
C GLN A 234 -11.71 -20.39 -15.73
N TYR A 235 -11.80 -19.61 -14.64
CA TYR A 235 -12.14 -20.08 -13.29
C TYR A 235 -13.63 -19.92 -12.97
N GLU A 236 -14.50 -19.56 -13.94
CA GLU A 236 -15.96 -19.53 -13.80
C GLU A 236 -16.48 -18.72 -12.59
N GLY A 237 -15.79 -17.64 -12.22
CA GLY A 237 -16.15 -16.81 -11.06
C GLY A 237 -15.80 -17.43 -9.70
N GLN A 238 -15.07 -18.54 -9.68
CA GLN A 238 -14.63 -19.24 -8.46
C GLN A 238 -13.27 -18.74 -7.95
N THR A 239 -12.85 -17.56 -8.38
CA THR A 239 -11.56 -16.96 -8.01
C THR A 239 -11.75 -15.67 -7.24
N VAL A 240 -11.10 -15.57 -6.09
CA VAL A 240 -11.09 -14.35 -5.27
C VAL A 240 -10.55 -13.15 -6.04
N TRP A 241 -9.74 -13.38 -7.06
CA TRP A 241 -9.10 -12.32 -7.86
C TRP A 241 -10.09 -11.51 -8.70
N ASP A 242 -11.33 -11.98 -8.90
CA ASP A 242 -12.41 -11.18 -9.51
C ASP A 242 -12.92 -10.04 -8.61
N HIS A 243 -12.46 -10.00 -7.37
CA HIS A 243 -12.77 -8.96 -6.39
C HIS A 243 -11.68 -7.89 -6.26
N TYR A 244 -10.56 -8.04 -6.97
CA TYR A 244 -9.44 -7.11 -6.92
C TYR A 244 -9.25 -6.45 -8.28
N PHE A 245 -8.79 -5.20 -8.27
CA PHE A 245 -8.44 -4.47 -9.48
C PHE A 245 -7.14 -3.69 -9.30
N LEU A 246 -6.38 -3.54 -10.38
CA LEU A 246 -5.26 -2.62 -10.48
C LEU A 246 -5.83 -1.20 -10.48
N VAL A 247 -5.42 -0.39 -9.51
CA VAL A 247 -5.76 1.04 -9.45
C VAL A 247 -4.97 1.77 -10.53
N ASP A 248 -3.63 1.73 -10.46
CA ASP A 248 -2.76 2.19 -11.54
C ASP A 248 -1.32 1.69 -11.34
N VAL A 249 -0.47 2.00 -12.31
CA VAL A 249 0.98 1.77 -12.30
C VAL A 249 1.71 3.09 -12.41
N GLN A 250 2.62 3.34 -11.46
CA GLN A 250 3.55 4.45 -11.50
C GLN A 250 4.94 3.97 -11.92
N PHE A 251 5.57 4.72 -12.82
CA PHE A 251 6.94 4.49 -13.25
C PHE A 251 7.62 5.82 -13.63
N PRO A 252 8.93 5.93 -13.43
CA PRO A 252 9.70 7.11 -13.86
C PRO A 252 9.77 7.18 -15.39
N THR A 253 9.56 8.37 -15.95
CA THR A 253 9.56 8.63 -17.40
C THR A 253 10.78 9.38 -17.91
N ALA A 254 11.52 10.05 -17.03
CA ALA A 254 12.76 10.72 -17.38
C ALA A 254 13.95 9.85 -16.94
N GLY A 255 14.47 9.03 -17.86
CA GLY A 255 15.69 8.24 -17.64
C GLY A 255 17.00 9.04 -17.68
N LYS A 256 17.00 10.37 -17.52
CA LYS A 256 18.24 11.17 -17.55
C LYS A 256 18.27 12.27 -16.50
N SER A 257 19.35 12.18 -15.72
CA SER A 257 20.14 13.22 -15.03
C SER A 257 19.45 14.56 -14.79
N ALA A 258 19.41 14.90 -13.51
CA ALA A 258 19.40 16.22 -12.91
C ALA A 258 18.78 17.40 -13.69
N ASP A 259 17.94 18.18 -13.02
CA ASP A 259 17.46 19.45 -13.57
C ASP A 259 18.63 20.36 -14.03
N ALA A 260 18.32 21.47 -14.71
CA ALA A 260 19.33 22.44 -15.17
C ALA A 260 20.19 23.04 -14.04
N SER A 261 19.92 22.73 -12.76
CA SER A 261 20.72 23.08 -11.59
C SER A 261 21.68 21.97 -11.13
N GLY A 262 21.69 20.81 -11.77
CA GLY A 262 22.54 19.67 -11.41
C GLY A 262 22.02 18.86 -10.22
N ARG A 263 20.78 19.10 -9.74
CA ARG A 263 20.15 18.25 -8.73
C ARG A 263 19.53 17.02 -9.39
N ALA A 264 20.06 15.83 -9.06
CA ALA A 264 19.46 14.56 -9.45
C ALA A 264 17.94 14.60 -9.18
N ASP A 265 17.11 14.35 -10.20
CA ASP A 265 15.68 14.11 -10.03
C ASP A 265 15.55 12.72 -9.39
N PRO A 266 15.35 12.63 -8.06
CA PRO A 266 15.34 11.36 -7.37
C PRO A 266 14.07 10.55 -7.70
N ASP A 267 13.04 11.24 -8.22
CA ASP A 267 11.71 10.72 -8.51
C ASP A 267 11.62 10.20 -9.96
N GLY A 268 12.55 10.64 -10.83
CA GLY A 268 12.64 10.24 -12.23
C GLY A 268 11.46 10.68 -13.09
N ALA A 269 10.82 11.80 -12.72
CA ALA A 269 9.57 12.28 -13.30
C ALA A 269 8.50 11.18 -13.39
N PRO A 270 7.89 10.78 -12.25
CA PRO A 270 6.99 9.64 -12.21
C PRO A 270 5.68 9.95 -12.92
N THR A 271 5.17 8.96 -13.65
CA THR A 271 3.87 9.00 -14.29
C THR A 271 3.02 7.81 -13.85
N PRO A 272 1.75 8.00 -13.46
CA PRO A 272 1.12 9.29 -13.17
C PRO A 272 1.71 9.94 -11.89
N THR A 273 1.52 11.26 -11.71
CA THR A 273 2.01 11.98 -10.52
C THR A 273 1.14 11.80 -9.27
N LEU A 274 -0.03 11.14 -9.44
CA LEU A 274 -0.96 10.79 -8.38
C LEU A 274 -1.34 9.32 -8.48
N LEU A 275 -1.16 8.55 -7.40
CA LEU A 275 -1.50 7.13 -7.33
C LEU A 275 -1.91 6.76 -5.89
N ALA A 276 -3.19 6.94 -5.57
CA ALA A 276 -3.70 6.72 -4.23
C ALA A 276 -4.45 5.38 -4.11
N ASN A 277 -4.03 4.54 -3.17
CA ASN A 277 -4.76 3.37 -2.70
C ASN A 277 -5.64 3.75 -1.49
N THR A 278 -6.91 3.39 -1.51
CA THR A 278 -7.85 3.74 -0.44
C THR A 278 -7.45 3.27 0.95
N THR A 279 -6.65 2.21 1.06
CA THR A 279 -6.25 1.62 2.35
C THR A 279 -4.82 1.95 2.77
N MET A 280 -4.04 2.64 1.93
CA MET A 280 -2.61 2.86 2.15
C MET A 280 -2.19 4.33 1.95
N GLU A 281 -2.93 5.09 1.14
CA GLU A 281 -2.86 6.54 1.00
C GLU A 281 -4.20 7.20 1.38
N THR A 282 -4.91 6.64 2.37
CA THR A 282 -6.26 7.08 2.77
C THR A 282 -6.35 8.57 3.05
N TYR A 283 -5.43 9.07 3.88
CA TYR A 283 -5.50 10.41 4.47
C TYR A 283 -4.63 11.43 3.72
N ILE A 284 -3.93 10.95 2.69
CA ILE A 284 -3.22 11.72 1.68
C ILE A 284 -3.61 11.13 0.32
N PRO A 285 -4.85 11.31 -0.18
CA PRO A 285 -5.23 10.74 -1.46
C PRO A 285 -4.97 11.68 -2.66
N GLY A 286 -4.40 12.86 -2.42
CA GLY A 286 -4.28 13.97 -3.36
C GLY A 286 -5.31 15.07 -3.03
N PHE A 287 -4.92 16.34 -3.10
CA PHE A 287 -5.74 17.44 -2.58
C PHE A 287 -6.48 18.23 -3.67
N HIS A 288 -7.76 18.54 -3.46
CA HIS A 288 -8.50 19.44 -4.35
C HIS A 288 -8.13 20.92 -4.14
N ALA A 289 -8.38 21.78 -5.14
CA ALA A 289 -7.96 23.19 -5.16
C ALA A 289 -8.55 24.11 -4.05
N ARG A 290 -9.33 23.57 -3.11
CA ARG A 290 -9.95 24.30 -1.97
C ARG A 290 -9.99 23.48 -0.68
N GLU A 291 -9.36 22.31 -0.67
CA GLU A 291 -9.31 21.48 0.53
C GLU A 291 -8.32 22.04 1.54
N GLN A 292 -8.58 21.72 2.81
CA GLN A 292 -7.62 21.86 3.89
C GLN A 292 -7.05 20.47 4.18
N THR A 293 -5.77 20.42 4.52
CA THR A 293 -5.14 19.20 5.04
C THR A 293 -5.87 18.73 6.31
N THR A 294 -5.69 17.47 6.71
CA THR A 294 -6.33 16.89 7.90
C THR A 294 -6.01 17.64 9.20
N ASN A 295 -4.93 18.44 9.23
CA ASN A 295 -4.54 19.35 10.31
C ASN A 295 -5.03 20.81 10.15
N GLY A 296 -5.96 21.08 9.22
CA GLY A 296 -6.63 22.38 9.05
C GLY A 296 -5.81 23.44 8.29
N LYS A 297 -4.63 23.09 7.75
CA LYS A 297 -3.80 24.01 6.96
C LYS A 297 -4.27 24.04 5.50
N ALA A 298 -3.96 25.14 4.81
CA ALA A 298 -4.19 25.22 3.37
C ALA A 298 -3.24 24.25 2.64
N VAL A 299 -3.77 23.52 1.67
CA VAL A 299 -2.98 22.64 0.80
C VAL A 299 -1.99 23.48 -0.03
N PRO A 300 -0.69 23.16 -0.05
CA PRO A 300 0.28 23.84 -0.92
C PRO A 300 -0.14 23.79 -2.39
N SER A 301 0.08 24.87 -3.15
CA SER A 301 -0.34 24.94 -4.56
C SER A 301 0.20 23.80 -5.41
N ASP A 302 1.39 23.33 -5.07
CA ASP A 302 2.12 22.31 -5.81
C ASP A 302 1.60 20.90 -5.52
N ASP A 303 0.77 20.75 -4.48
CA ASP A 303 0.14 19.50 -4.07
C ASP A 303 -1.35 19.43 -4.46
N ARG A 304 -1.86 20.50 -5.09
CA ARG A 304 -3.25 20.58 -5.56
C ARG A 304 -3.38 19.89 -6.89
N MET A 305 -4.32 18.95 -6.99
CA MET A 305 -4.77 18.42 -8.26
C MET A 305 -5.29 19.56 -9.14
N THR A 306 -4.80 19.64 -10.38
CA THR A 306 -5.26 20.65 -11.36
C THR A 306 -6.72 20.44 -11.79
N GLY A 307 -7.30 19.28 -11.46
CA GLY A 307 -8.73 19.05 -11.40
C GLY A 307 -9.09 17.57 -11.48
N VAL A 308 -10.03 17.12 -10.65
CA VAL A 308 -10.69 15.83 -10.84
C VAL A 308 -11.82 16.04 -11.85
N VAL A 309 -11.59 15.74 -13.12
CA VAL A 309 -12.66 15.70 -14.11
C VAL A 309 -13.46 14.43 -13.86
N LEU A 310 -14.51 14.55 -13.04
CA LEU A 310 -15.41 13.44 -12.75
C LEU A 310 -16.25 13.14 -14.00
N ALA A 311 -15.96 12.04 -14.67
CA ALA A 311 -16.82 11.53 -15.72
C ALA A 311 -18.27 11.35 -15.22
N PRO A 312 -19.30 11.65 -16.04
CA PRO A 312 -20.67 11.26 -15.75
C PRO A 312 -20.84 9.73 -15.76
N GLY A 313 -21.40 9.19 -14.69
CA GLY A 313 -21.76 7.77 -14.55
C GLY A 313 -20.97 7.02 -13.46
N PRO A 314 -21.33 5.75 -13.21
CA PRO A 314 -20.59 4.91 -12.25
C PRO A 314 -19.20 4.63 -12.75
N VAL A 315 -18.22 4.61 -11.84
CA VAL A 315 -16.89 4.10 -12.17
C VAL A 315 -16.93 2.58 -12.11
N ASP A 316 -16.51 1.93 -13.20
CA ASP A 316 -16.29 0.49 -13.26
C ASP A 316 -14.81 0.27 -13.62
N PRO A 317 -13.98 -0.27 -12.70
CA PRO A 317 -12.54 -0.41 -12.92
C PRO A 317 -12.20 -1.44 -14.02
N TRP A 318 -13.20 -2.10 -14.61
CA TRP A 318 -13.07 -3.02 -15.73
C TRP A 318 -13.74 -2.53 -17.02
N GLN A 319 -14.34 -1.34 -17.06
CA GLN A 319 -14.97 -0.82 -18.28
C GLN A 319 -14.36 0.51 -18.76
N PRO A 320 -14.19 0.66 -20.09
CA PRO A 320 -13.76 1.91 -20.69
C PRO A 320 -14.96 2.86 -20.80
N ARG A 321 -15.36 3.47 -19.69
CA ARG A 321 -16.18 4.68 -19.69
C ARG A 321 -15.39 5.78 -18.99
N GLN A 322 -15.62 7.01 -19.46
CA GLN A 322 -14.83 8.24 -19.25
C GLN A 322 -14.02 8.32 -17.93
N PHE A 323 -12.81 8.85 -18.05
CA PHE A 323 -11.75 8.80 -17.05
C PHE A 323 -11.87 9.92 -16.02
N ASN A 324 -11.68 9.59 -14.75
CA ASN A 324 -11.22 10.59 -13.78
C ASN A 324 -9.70 10.64 -13.91
N ARG A 325 -9.14 11.75 -14.42
CA ARG A 325 -7.70 11.98 -14.25
C ARG A 325 -7.48 12.39 -12.80
N ALA A 326 -6.98 11.46 -12.02
CA ALA A 326 -6.24 11.80 -10.82
C ALA A 326 -4.84 12.25 -11.26
N GLY A 327 -4.44 13.47 -10.95
CA GLY A 327 -3.11 13.98 -11.25
C GLY A 327 -3.06 15.45 -11.63
N GLY A 328 -1.87 15.86 -12.06
CA GLY A 328 -1.57 17.22 -12.50
C GLY A 328 -1.26 18.20 -11.35
N ALA A 329 -1.00 17.69 -10.15
CA ALA A 329 -0.21 18.43 -9.16
C ALA A 329 1.22 18.64 -9.72
N PRO A 330 1.81 19.84 -9.59
CA PRO A 330 3.20 20.10 -9.96
C PRO A 330 4.22 19.18 -9.27
N ARG A 331 3.88 18.63 -8.09
CA ARG A 331 4.67 17.60 -7.40
C ARG A 331 3.96 16.25 -7.38
N VAL A 332 4.78 15.22 -7.19
CA VAL A 332 4.32 13.88 -6.84
C VAL A 332 3.54 13.99 -5.54
N THR A 333 2.25 13.66 -5.58
CA THR A 333 1.41 13.67 -4.38
C THR A 333 0.80 12.30 -4.24
N SER A 334 0.79 11.75 -3.03
CA SER A 334 -0.03 10.56 -2.74
C SER A 334 0.25 9.42 -3.70
N SER A 335 1.50 8.96 -3.71
CA SER A 335 1.97 7.93 -4.61
C SER A 335 3.08 7.12 -3.99
N CYS A 336 3.35 5.93 -4.52
CA CYS A 336 4.40 5.06 -4.00
C CYS A 336 5.76 5.77 -4.01
N ILE A 337 6.19 6.29 -5.17
CA ILE A 337 7.48 6.96 -5.30
C ILE A 337 7.54 8.21 -4.42
N GLY A 338 6.45 8.98 -4.36
CA GLY A 338 6.37 10.19 -3.53
C GLY A 338 6.49 9.89 -2.03
N CYS A 339 5.74 8.91 -1.50
CA CYS A 339 5.81 8.55 -0.08
C CYS A 339 7.20 7.98 0.29
N HIS A 340 7.81 7.18 -0.60
CA HIS A 340 9.16 6.66 -0.37
C HIS A 340 10.25 7.75 -0.35
N LEU A 341 10.06 8.86 -1.08
CA LEU A 341 11.03 9.96 -1.18
C LEU A 341 10.76 11.08 -0.16
N ASP A 342 9.49 11.44 0.08
CA ASP A 342 9.12 12.41 1.13
C ASP A 342 9.45 11.90 2.53
N ALA A 343 9.32 10.59 2.78
CA ALA A 343 9.79 9.99 4.03
C ALA A 343 11.29 10.30 4.28
N SER A 344 12.11 10.32 3.22
CA SER A 344 13.54 10.68 3.29
C SER A 344 13.83 12.18 3.41
N MET A 345 12.93 13.04 2.90
CA MET A 345 13.14 14.49 2.83
C MET A 345 12.45 15.29 3.95
N ALA A 346 11.30 14.84 4.45
CA ALA A 346 10.47 15.60 5.39
C ALA A 346 10.82 15.35 6.87
N THR A 347 11.40 14.20 7.20
CA THR A 347 11.63 13.79 8.59
C THR A 347 13.12 13.76 8.98
N GLY A 348 14.03 13.85 8.01
CA GLY A 348 15.46 13.61 8.25
C GLY A 348 15.79 12.17 8.65
N ALA A 349 14.78 11.28 8.74
CA ALA A 349 14.95 9.85 8.81
C ALA A 349 14.87 9.29 7.39
N ALA A 350 15.70 8.30 7.06
CA ALA A 350 15.72 7.73 5.72
C ALA A 350 14.39 7.01 5.40
N GLY A 351 13.93 7.17 4.16
CA GLY A 351 12.61 6.72 3.72
C GLY A 351 12.36 5.23 3.91
N ASP A 352 11.07 4.88 3.98
CA ASP A 352 10.34 3.59 4.15
C ASP A 352 11.12 2.26 4.24
N PHE A 353 12.24 2.10 3.51
CA PHE A 353 13.18 1.01 3.73
C PHE A 353 13.77 1.00 5.14
N VAL A 354 14.07 2.16 5.73
CA VAL A 354 14.66 2.19 7.08
C VAL A 354 13.62 1.88 8.14
N PHE A 355 12.36 2.29 8.00
CA PHE A 355 11.31 1.95 8.96
C PHE A 355 10.99 0.45 9.00
N ALA A 356 10.90 -0.20 7.83
CA ALA A 356 10.69 -1.65 7.74
C ALA A 356 11.89 -2.47 8.26
N LEU A 357 13.09 -1.91 8.16
CA LEU A 357 14.34 -2.56 8.54
C LEU A 357 14.77 -2.26 9.98
N ASP A 358 14.40 -1.12 10.56
CA ASP A 358 14.68 -0.79 11.97
C ASP A 358 13.95 -1.73 12.95
N ARG A 359 12.83 -2.32 12.50
CA ARG A 359 12.10 -3.38 13.23
C ARG A 359 12.58 -4.80 12.92
N ALA A 360 13.53 -4.99 12.01
CA ALA A 360 14.04 -6.31 11.65
C ALA A 360 14.96 -6.84 12.76
N GLN A 361 14.38 -7.58 13.71
CA GLN A 361 15.14 -8.14 14.83
C GLN A 361 15.97 -9.35 14.38
N ARG A 362 17.24 -9.37 14.79
CA ARG A 362 18.09 -10.57 14.75
C ARG A 362 17.49 -11.60 15.70
N LEU A 363 17.00 -12.74 15.17
CA LEU A 363 16.73 -13.89 16.03
C LEU A 363 18.04 -14.26 16.75
N ALA A 364 18.00 -14.30 18.08
CA ALA A 364 19.14 -14.68 18.88
C ALA A 364 19.70 -16.04 18.42
N PRO A 365 21.03 -16.26 18.45
CA PRO A 365 21.59 -17.54 18.07
C PRO A 365 21.02 -18.62 18.99
N VAL A 366 20.24 -19.54 18.41
CA VAL A 366 19.81 -20.76 19.11
C VAL A 366 21.08 -21.50 19.50
N ARG A 367 21.34 -21.62 20.81
CA ARG A 367 22.43 -22.44 21.33
C ARG A 367 22.23 -23.87 20.87
N ASN A 368 23.25 -24.40 20.18
CA ASN A 368 23.45 -25.80 19.80
C ASN A 368 22.46 -26.81 20.40
N SER A 369 21.53 -27.26 19.56
CA SER A 369 21.10 -28.66 19.54
C SER A 369 21.01 -29.06 18.08
N GLY A 370 21.81 -30.05 17.70
CA GLY A 370 22.00 -30.47 16.32
C GLY A 370 20.72 -30.83 15.59
N ASP A 371 20.81 -30.66 14.28
CA ASP A 371 20.02 -31.25 13.20
C ASP A 371 18.65 -30.67 12.80
N VAL A 372 18.69 -30.10 11.58
CA VAL A 372 17.74 -30.13 10.46
C VAL A 372 16.46 -29.29 10.57
N SER A 373 16.51 -28.12 9.92
CA SER A 373 15.36 -27.50 9.22
C SER A 373 15.84 -26.71 7.99
N LEU A 374 16.58 -27.41 7.12
CA LEU A 374 16.88 -26.99 5.75
C LEU A 374 16.42 -28.13 4.85
N GLN A 375 15.12 -28.18 4.53
CA GLN A 375 14.57 -28.92 3.39
C GLN A 375 13.05 -28.70 3.30
N ARG A 376 12.63 -27.96 2.27
CA ARG A 376 11.35 -28.05 1.52
C ARG A 376 10.77 -26.69 1.20
N LEU A 377 11.30 -26.12 0.13
CA LEU A 377 10.60 -25.15 -0.73
C LEU A 377 10.73 -25.63 -2.19
N GLU A 378 10.53 -26.95 -2.40
CA GLU A 378 10.60 -27.61 -3.72
C GLU A 378 9.37 -28.52 -4.02
N ARG A 379 8.23 -28.32 -3.34
CA ARG A 379 7.00 -29.06 -3.70
C ARG A 379 5.77 -28.16 -3.68
N THR A 380 5.62 -27.35 -4.72
CA THR A 380 4.29 -26.83 -5.12
C THR A 380 4.19 -26.48 -6.61
N LEU A 381 5.08 -27.01 -7.45
CA LEU A 381 4.95 -26.96 -8.91
C LEU A 381 4.94 -28.39 -9.47
N ALA A 382 3.85 -29.10 -9.22
CA ALA A 382 3.46 -30.25 -10.03
C ALA A 382 1.93 -30.26 -10.11
N PRO A 383 1.33 -30.42 -11.29
CA PRO A 383 -0.11 -30.60 -11.43
C PRO A 383 -0.47 -31.97 -10.82
N ALA A 384 -1.52 -32.02 -10.01
CA ALA A 384 -2.10 -33.28 -9.57
C ALA A 384 -3.32 -33.61 -10.46
N PRO A 385 -3.56 -34.91 -10.72
CA PRO A 385 -4.41 -35.42 -11.82
C PRO A 385 -5.90 -35.11 -11.70
#